data_AF-N8XFB4-F1
#
_entry.id   AF-N8XFB4-F1
#
_cell.length_a   1.000
_cell.length_b   1.000
_cell.length_c   1.000
_cell.angle_alpha   90.00
_cell.angle_beta   90.00
_cell.angle_gamma   90.00
#
_symmetry.space_group_name_H-M   'P 1'
#
loop_
_entity.id
_entity.type
_entity.pdbx_description
1 polymer ?
#
loop_
_entity_poly.entity_id
_entity_poly.type
_entity_poly.pdbx_seq_one_letter_code
_entity_poly.pdbx_strand_id
1 'polypeptide(L)'
;MEIKSFDIKGSVDEIAEQLFKKMIGPIFDHLAKTDPELAVEFGYCIAGNGIACYMNSLNDVSKAEKLIIESTQSMAADIKRHRNKVC
;
A
#
# COMPACT_ATOMS: atom_id res chain seq x y z
N MET A 1 22.27 5.51 8.65
CA MET A 1 21.37 6.35 7.85
C MET A 1 20.51 7.13 8.84
N GLU A 2 20.82 8.41 9.07
CA GLU A 2 19.95 9.25 9.90
C GLU A 2 18.64 9.44 9.14
N ILE A 3 17.54 8.88 9.67
CA ILE A 3 16.21 9.22 9.19
C ILE A 3 15.94 10.63 9.69
N LYS A 4 16.38 11.65 8.96
CA LYS A 4 15.91 13.04 9.14
C LYS A 4 14.39 12.95 9.25
N SER A 5 13.83 13.51 10.32
CA SER A 5 12.39 13.44 10.62
C SER A 5 11.59 13.54 9.33
N PHE A 6 10.97 12.44 8.93
CA PHE A 6 10.18 12.35 7.71
C PHE A 6 8.99 13.28 7.89
N ASP A 7 9.10 14.52 7.43
CA ASP A 7 8.06 15.52 7.59
C ASP A 7 6.96 15.21 6.56
N ILE A 8 6.02 14.35 6.97
CA ILE A 8 4.87 13.92 6.18
C ILE A 8 3.68 14.75 6.63
N LYS A 9 3.22 15.64 5.75
CA LYS A 9 2.13 16.59 6.02
C LYS A 9 1.25 16.72 4.78
N GLY A 10 -0.02 17.05 4.99
CA GLY A 10 -1.01 17.27 3.93
C GLY A 10 -2.31 16.51 4.17
N SER A 11 -3.13 16.46 3.13
CA SER A 11 -4.27 15.57 2.99
C SER A 11 -3.84 14.10 2.97
N VAL A 12 -4.82 13.18 3.13
CA VAL A 12 -4.56 11.73 3.10
C VAL A 12 -3.85 11.31 1.81
N ASP A 13 -4.28 11.85 0.68
CA ASP A 13 -3.70 11.52 -0.64
C ASP A 13 -2.24 12.00 -0.75
N GLU A 14 -1.96 13.23 -0.28
CA GLU A 14 -0.60 13.78 -0.26
C GLU A 14 0.31 13.01 0.68
N ILE A 15 -0.21 12.53 1.81
CA ILE A 15 0.51 11.69 2.76
C ILE A 15 0.84 10.34 2.13
N ALA A 16 -0.13 9.69 1.48
CA ALA A 16 0.06 8.42 0.79
C ALA A 16 1.11 8.56 -0.33
N GLU A 17 0.99 9.58 -1.17
CA GLU A 17 1.93 9.86 -2.25
C GLU A 17 3.36 10.06 -1.70
N GLN A 18 3.52 10.81 -0.61
CA GLN A 18 4.82 11.04 0.00
C GLN A 18 5.44 9.76 0.56
N LEU A 19 4.65 8.91 1.23
CA LEU A 19 5.13 7.61 1.73
C LEU A 19 5.63 6.73 0.57
N PHE A 20 4.85 6.64 -0.50
CA PHE A 20 5.23 5.87 -1.68
C PHE A 20 6.47 6.44 -2.36
N LYS A 21 6.51 7.74 -2.67
CA LYS A 21 7.60 8.34 -3.43
C LYS A 21 8.90 8.48 -2.65
N LYS A 22 8.84 8.80 -1.35
CA LYS A 22 10.04 9.13 -0.57
C LYS A 22 10.63 7.91 0.14
N MET A 23 9.84 6.86 0.39
CA MET A 23 10.28 5.70 1.17
C MET A 23 10.14 4.38 0.41
N ILE A 24 8.93 4.01 0.00
CA ILE A 24 8.68 2.68 -0.57
C ILE A 24 9.31 2.53 -1.96
N GLY A 25 9.09 3.50 -2.84
CA GLY A 25 9.54 3.50 -4.23
C GLY A 25 11.06 3.35 -4.39
N PRO A 26 11.90 4.17 -3.72
CA PRO A 26 13.35 4.04 -3.81
C PRO A 26 13.89 2.68 -3.34
N ILE A 27 13.28 2.10 -2.30
CA ILE A 27 13.67 0.77 -1.81
C ILE A 27 13.26 -0.29 -2.83
N PHE A 28 12.02 -0.24 -3.32
CA PHE A 28 11.52 -1.16 -4.34
C PHE A 28 12.36 -1.11 -5.61
N ASP A 29 12.68 0.09 -6.11
CA ASP A 29 13.51 0.30 -7.31
C ASP A 29 14.93 -0.23 -7.13
N HIS A 30 15.49 -0.12 -5.92
CA HIS A 30 16.79 -0.69 -5.60
C HIS A 30 16.74 -2.22 -5.64
N LEU A 31 15.77 -2.82 -4.94
CA LEU A 31 15.58 -4.27 -4.91
C LEU A 31 15.30 -4.81 -6.30
N ALA A 32 14.43 -4.18 -7.09
CA ALA A 32 14.05 -4.67 -8.42
C ALA A 32 15.23 -4.75 -9.40
N LYS A 33 16.30 -3.97 -9.18
CA LYS A 33 17.52 -4.00 -10.00
C LYS A 33 18.49 -5.09 -9.57
N THR A 34 18.48 -5.50 -8.30
CA THR A 34 19.41 -6.47 -7.75
C THR A 34 18.81 -7.87 -7.64
N ASP A 35 17.55 -7.94 -7.21
CA ASP A 35 16.77 -9.14 -6.96
C ASP A 35 15.27 -8.82 -7.16
N PRO A 36 14.74 -9.06 -8.38
CA PRO A 36 13.35 -8.80 -8.70
C PRO A 36 12.34 -9.59 -7.85
N GLU A 37 12.69 -10.80 -7.40
CA GLU A 37 11.80 -11.61 -6.56
C GLU A 37 11.69 -10.98 -5.16
N LEU A 38 12.81 -10.56 -4.60
CA LEU A 38 12.83 -9.85 -3.31
C LEU A 38 12.06 -8.51 -3.36
N ALA A 39 12.06 -7.82 -4.50
CA ALA A 39 11.24 -6.62 -4.67
C ALA A 39 9.74 -6.91 -4.58
N VAL A 40 9.30 -8.02 -5.20
CA VAL A 40 7.91 -8.49 -5.11
C VAL A 40 7.56 -8.86 -3.67
N GLU A 41 8.43 -9.61 -2.99
CA GLU A 41 8.27 -9.96 -1.57
C GLU A 41 8.17 -8.71 -0.69
N PHE A 42 9.03 -7.72 -0.91
CA PHE A 42 8.99 -6.44 -0.19
C PHE A 42 7.63 -5.74 -0.38
N GLY A 43 7.10 -5.72 -1.60
CA GLY A 43 5.76 -5.19 -1.88
C GLY A 43 4.67 -5.90 -1.08
N TYR A 44 4.71 -7.25 -1.03
CA TYR A 44 3.77 -8.03 -0.23
C TYR A 44 3.93 -7.78 1.26
N CYS A 45 5.16 -7.66 1.78
CA CYS A 45 5.41 -7.34 3.18
C CYS A 45 4.84 -5.98 3.58
N ILE A 46 5.00 -4.95 2.75
CA ILE A 46 4.43 -3.62 3.02
C ILE A 46 2.90 -3.70 3.08
N ALA A 47 2.27 -4.33 2.10
CA ALA A 47 0.81 -4.46 2.05
C ALA A 47 0.27 -5.28 3.25
N GLY A 48 0.88 -6.43 3.52
CA GLY A 48 0.50 -7.32 4.63
C GLY A 48 0.66 -6.65 5.99
N ASN A 49 1.79 -5.98 6.23
CA ASN A 49 2.03 -5.26 7.48
C ASN A 49 1.07 -4.07 7.65
N GLY A 50 0.75 -3.35 6.57
CA GLY A 50 -0.23 -2.27 6.61
C GLY A 50 -1.61 -2.77 7.06
N ILE A 51 -2.07 -3.88 6.50
CA ILE A 51 -3.33 -4.53 6.88
C ILE A 51 -3.28 -5.01 8.34
N ALA A 52 -2.24 -5.73 8.73
CA ALA A 52 -2.11 -6.26 10.08
C ALA A 52 -2.06 -5.16 11.15
N CYS A 53 -1.32 -4.07 10.90
CA CYS A 53 -1.28 -2.92 11.79
C CYS A 53 -2.66 -2.25 11.91
N TYR A 54 -3.40 -2.10 10.81
CA TYR A 54 -4.75 -1.55 10.87
C TYR A 54 -5.69 -2.43 11.69
N MET A 55 -5.68 -3.76 11.45
CA MET A 55 -6.50 -4.69 12.22
C MET A 55 -6.16 -4.66 13.71
N ASN A 56 -4.88 -4.61 14.07
CA ASN A 56 -4.41 -4.54 15.46
C ASN A 56 -4.70 -3.19 16.13
N SER A 57 -4.92 -2.12 15.36
CA SER A 57 -5.25 -0.79 15.91
C SER A 57 -6.69 -0.67 16.41
N LEU A 58 -7.53 -1.68 16.16
CA LEU A 58 -8.95 -1.68 16.47
C LEU A 58 -9.28 -2.70 17.55
N ASN A 59 -10.20 -2.32 18.46
CA ASN A 59 -10.75 -3.24 19.46
C ASN A 59 -11.73 -4.26 18.86
N ASP A 60 -12.30 -3.95 17.70
CA ASP A 60 -13.25 -4.78 16.96
C ASP A 60 -12.69 -5.06 15.58
N VAL A 61 -12.08 -6.24 15.43
CA VAL A 61 -11.40 -6.68 14.21
C VAL A 61 -12.38 -6.85 13.05
N SER A 62 -13.66 -7.14 13.31
CA SER A 62 -14.67 -7.32 12.25
C SER A 62 -14.94 -6.03 11.47
N LYS A 63 -14.74 -4.86 12.08
CA LYS A 63 -14.81 -3.57 11.36
C LYS A 63 -13.62 -3.40 10.41
N ALA A 64 -12.44 -3.83 10.84
CA ALA A 64 -11.23 -3.79 10.01
C ALA A 64 -11.41 -4.69 8.79
N GLU A 65 -11.83 -5.93 9.03
CA GLU A 65 -12.11 -6.94 8.01
C GLU A 65 -13.11 -6.44 6.97
N LYS A 66 -14.23 -5.88 7.43
CA LYS A 66 -15.26 -5.34 6.53
C LYS A 66 -14.70 -4.28 5.59
N LEU A 67 -13.95 -3.31 6.10
CA LEU A 67 -13.37 -2.25 5.27
C LEU A 67 -12.37 -2.79 4.24
N ILE A 68 -11.57 -3.78 4.62
CA ILE A 68 -10.60 -4.44 3.72
C ILE A 68 -11.33 -5.17 2.57
N ILE A 69 -12.41 -5.89 2.91
CA ILE A 69 -13.24 -6.59 1.91
C ILE A 69 -13.89 -5.59 0.96
N GLU A 70 -14.53 -4.54 1.49
CA GLU A 70 -15.18 -3.50 0.68
C GLU A 70 -14.18 -2.80 -0.26
N SER A 71 -12.99 -2.47 0.25
CA SER A 71 -11.92 -1.86 -0.55
C SER A 71 -11.47 -2.78 -1.69
N THR A 72 -11.30 -4.08 -1.40
CA THR A 72 -10.89 -5.08 -2.40
C THR A 72 -11.97 -5.30 -3.46
N GLN A 73 -13.24 -5.32 -3.06
CA GLN A 73 -14.36 -5.42 -3.98
C GLN A 73 -14.47 -4.19 -4.89
N SER A 74 -14.26 -2.99 -4.35
CA SER A 74 -14.23 -1.75 -5.14
C SER A 74 -13.13 -1.78 -6.19
N MET A 75 -11.90 -2.16 -5.80
CA MET A 75 -10.79 -2.33 -6.74
C MET A 75 -11.11 -3.33 -7.87
N ALA A 76 -11.67 -4.49 -7.52
CA ALA A 76 -12.06 -5.49 -8.50
C ALA A 76 -13.12 -4.97 -9.48
N ALA A 77 -14.12 -4.23 -8.98
CA ALA A 77 -15.15 -3.62 -9.79
C ALA A 77 -14.58 -2.57 -10.75
N ASP A 78 -13.64 -1.74 -10.30
CA ASP A 78 -12.99 -0.73 -11.13
C ASP A 78 -12.11 -1.38 -12.21
N ILE A 79 -11.33 -2.41 -11.89
CA ILE A 79 -10.56 -3.18 -12.89
C ILE A 79 -11.50 -3.76 -13.95
N LYS A 80 -12.63 -4.35 -13.54
CA LYS A 80 -13.63 -4.91 -14.47
C LYS A 80 -14.20 -3.83 -15.40
N ARG A 81 -14.53 -2.65 -14.87
CA ARG A 81 -15.02 -1.51 -15.66
C ARG A 81 -13.99 -1.01 -16.67
N HIS A 82 -12.73 -0.88 -16.27
CA HIS A 82 -11.66 -0.40 -17.15
C HIS A 82 -11.30 -1.42 -18.23
N ARG A 83 -11.34 -2.72 -17.92
CA ARG A 83 -11.18 -3.79 -18.93
C ARG A 83 -12.28 -3.77 -20.00
N ASN A 84 -13.51 -3.42 -19.63
CA ASN A 84 -14.63 -3.33 -20.56
C ASN A 84 -14.64 -2.04 -21.43
N LYS A 85 -13.81 -1.04 -21.11
CA LYS A 85 -13.68 0.20 -21.91
C LYS A 85 -12.68 0.09 -23.07
N VAL A 86 -11.98 -1.04 -23.18
CA VAL A 86 -11.07 -1.34 -24.30
C VAL A 86 -11.73 -2.44 -25.15
N CYS A 87 -12.86 -2.11 -25.76
CA CYS A 87 -13.50 -2.87 -26.84
C CYS A 87 -14.05 -1.87 -27.85
#